data_AF-A0A9D6X7N8-F1
#
_entry.id   AF-A0A9D6X7N8-F1
#
_cell.length_a   1.000
_cell.length_b   1.000
_cell.length_c   1.000
_cell.angle_alpha   90.00
_cell.angle_beta   90.00
_cell.angle_gamma   90.00
#
_symmetry.space_group_name_H-M   'P 1'
#
loop_
_entity.id
_entity.type
_entity.pdbx_description
1 polymer ?
#
loop_
_entity_poly.entity_id
_entity_poly.type
_entity_poly.pdbx_seq_one_letter_code
_entity_poly.pdbx_strand_id
1 'polypeptide(L)'
;VWSYNINIDLGTRNDAATDVEWIPATDTILFTRPSGVYEVNRNKEIVWSHQAPASHDVDRLPNGNTLFAWGWGSDSTVPEVREVDRRGKVVWKWHAADHLKNEKRHLDKEGYSHANSVVRLANGNTLVSLRNFYMLVEVAPTGNIVWKLPDLFTTPHDPEILPNGNILVNTRGPQVIKEITPAGKIVWQYRPNPEDVNVVRYNHWLPNGNILFVERTKIMEITNQREVVWQLRLKGIGPDSHRQWLYKGERIPVGRKPVPVHAFAAPSETLAKSGGRVLSSEERVKEQAERAARGMLTQMDSNGDGRIARDEFKGRAPFESIDGDGDGFITAKEAEVFHMKRMARQGGRGAEGDGGEQRDRGGGGRGR
;
A
#
# COMPACT_ATOMS: atom_id res chain seq x y z
N VAL A 1 -26.24 5.98 -10.03
CA VAL A 1 -25.59 5.48 -8.80
C VAL A 1 -26.65 4.80 -7.98
N TRP A 2 -26.52 3.50 -7.74
CA TRP A 2 -27.32 2.81 -6.72
C TRP A 2 -26.51 2.79 -5.42
N SER A 3 -27.18 2.89 -4.29
CA SER A 3 -26.57 2.74 -2.97
C SER A 3 -27.31 1.67 -2.21
N TYR A 4 -26.59 1.02 -1.30
CA TYR A 4 -27.14 -0.08 -0.54
C TYR A 4 -26.58 -0.05 0.88
N ASN A 5 -27.48 0.11 1.84
CA ASN A 5 -27.11 0.09 3.24
C ASN A 5 -27.06 -1.36 3.70
N ILE A 6 -25.90 -1.75 4.20
CA ILE A 6 -25.72 -2.96 5.00
C ILE A 6 -26.26 -2.60 6.40
N ASN A 7 -27.58 -2.76 6.58
CA ASN A 7 -28.27 -2.51 7.85
C ASN A 7 -28.00 -3.69 8.79
N ILE A 8 -26.81 -3.73 9.35
CA ILE A 8 -26.49 -4.64 10.44
C ILE A 8 -26.36 -3.78 11.70
N ASP A 9 -27.27 -4.01 12.65
CA ASP A 9 -27.19 -3.40 13.98
C ASP A 9 -26.00 -4.02 14.73
N LEU A 10 -24.85 -3.34 14.66
CA LEU A 10 -23.60 -3.77 15.29
C LEU A 10 -23.17 -2.80 16.41
N GLY A 11 -24.09 -1.96 16.89
CA GLY A 11 -23.83 -1.03 18.00
C GLY A 11 -23.75 0.46 17.62
N THR A 12 -23.13 1.26 18.49
CA THR A 12 -23.35 2.72 18.54
C THR A 12 -22.61 3.57 17.48
N ARG A 13 -23.05 4.82 17.39
CA ARG A 13 -22.80 5.90 16.39
C ARG A 13 -21.36 6.15 15.91
N ASN A 14 -20.32 5.65 16.58
CA ASN A 14 -18.91 5.87 16.22
C ASN A 14 -18.27 4.69 15.47
N ASP A 15 -19.04 3.67 15.12
CA ASP A 15 -18.57 2.42 14.53
C ASP A 15 -18.62 2.48 13.00
N ALA A 16 -17.81 3.38 12.41
CA ALA A 16 -17.72 3.58 10.97
C ALA A 16 -17.08 2.36 10.28
N ALA A 17 -17.62 1.95 9.13
CA ALA A 17 -16.96 0.96 8.30
C ALA A 17 -15.69 1.56 7.69
N THR A 18 -14.59 0.83 7.84
CA THR A 18 -13.31 1.13 7.22
C THR A 18 -12.89 -0.07 6.38
N ASP A 19 -12.21 0.23 5.28
CA ASP A 19 -11.96 -0.74 4.22
C ASP A 19 -13.23 -1.26 3.51
N VAL A 20 -13.02 -1.78 2.30
CA VAL A 20 -13.94 -2.59 1.54
C VAL A 20 -13.12 -3.45 0.58
N GLU A 21 -13.21 -4.77 0.72
CA GLU A 21 -12.56 -5.73 -0.17
C GLU A 21 -13.63 -6.66 -0.76
N TRP A 22 -13.59 -6.89 -2.08
CA TRP A 22 -14.43 -7.89 -2.71
C TRP A 22 -13.68 -9.20 -2.79
N ILE A 23 -14.24 -10.27 -2.18
CA ILE A 23 -13.68 -11.61 -2.24
C ILE A 23 -14.28 -12.33 -3.45
N PRO A 24 -13.53 -12.52 -4.54
CA PRO A 24 -14.16 -12.92 -5.80
C PRO A 24 -14.58 -14.39 -5.81
N ALA A 25 -13.89 -15.24 -5.04
CA ALA A 25 -14.18 -16.67 -4.94
C ALA A 25 -15.56 -16.97 -4.34
N THR A 26 -16.06 -16.09 -3.49
CA THR A 26 -17.33 -16.24 -2.75
C THR A 26 -18.37 -15.19 -3.12
N ASP A 27 -17.99 -14.22 -3.96
CA ASP A 27 -18.77 -13.00 -4.25
C ASP A 27 -19.26 -12.29 -2.98
N THR A 28 -18.37 -12.19 -1.99
CA THR A 28 -18.64 -11.55 -0.70
C THR A 28 -17.86 -10.25 -0.55
N ILE A 29 -18.27 -9.41 0.38
CA ILE A 29 -17.62 -8.13 0.71
C ILE A 29 -17.10 -8.20 2.13
N LEU A 30 -15.80 -7.99 2.30
CA LEU A 30 -15.09 -7.93 3.57
C LEU A 30 -14.82 -6.47 3.95
N PHE A 31 -14.99 -6.14 5.23
CA PHE A 31 -14.72 -4.80 5.74
C PHE A 31 -14.46 -4.83 7.25
N THR A 32 -13.89 -3.75 7.77
CA THR A 32 -13.69 -3.55 9.21
C THR A 32 -14.66 -2.54 9.78
N ARG A 33 -14.88 -2.65 11.09
CA ARG A 33 -15.45 -1.62 11.96
C ARG A 33 -14.69 -1.69 13.30
N PRO A 34 -14.67 -0.62 14.12
CA PRO A 34 -14.11 -0.69 15.48
C PRO A 34 -14.53 -1.91 16.30
N SER A 35 -15.73 -2.45 16.09
CA SER A 35 -16.22 -3.68 16.74
C SER A 35 -15.66 -5.00 16.20
N GLY A 36 -15.18 -5.05 14.95
CA GLY A 36 -14.80 -6.31 14.33
C GLY A 36 -14.53 -6.26 12.83
N VAL A 37 -14.25 -7.45 12.30
CA VAL A 37 -14.19 -7.70 10.86
C VAL A 37 -15.45 -8.46 10.45
N TYR A 38 -16.04 -8.06 9.32
CA TYR A 38 -17.30 -8.60 8.84
C TYR A 38 -17.20 -8.94 7.36
N GLU A 39 -17.77 -10.08 6.99
CA GLU A 39 -17.90 -10.54 5.62
C GLU A 39 -19.38 -10.75 5.33
N VAL A 40 -19.89 -10.10 4.27
CA VAL A 40 -21.30 -10.19 3.89
C VAL A 40 -21.46 -10.68 2.46
N ASN A 41 -22.55 -11.42 2.20
CA ASN A 41 -22.94 -11.74 0.84
C ASN A 41 -23.78 -10.61 0.20
N ARG A 42 -24.14 -10.76 -1.07
CA ARG A 42 -25.01 -9.80 -1.79
C ARG A 42 -26.39 -9.63 -1.14
N ASN A 43 -26.86 -10.62 -0.39
CA ASN A 43 -28.12 -10.61 0.36
C ASN A 43 -28.02 -9.89 1.73
N LYS A 44 -26.89 -9.26 2.06
CA LYS A 44 -26.58 -8.57 3.35
C LYS A 44 -26.42 -9.48 4.56
N GLU A 45 -26.35 -10.78 4.34
CA GLU A 45 -26.20 -11.71 5.44
C GLU A 45 -24.74 -11.75 5.81
N ILE A 46 -24.45 -11.67 7.12
CA ILE A 46 -23.11 -11.96 7.63
C ILE A 46 -22.84 -13.43 7.37
N VAL A 47 -21.88 -13.72 6.50
CA VAL A 47 -21.42 -15.09 6.22
C VAL A 47 -20.19 -15.45 7.05
N TRP A 48 -19.50 -14.44 7.59
CA TRP A 48 -18.43 -14.61 8.55
C TRP A 48 -18.20 -13.32 9.33
N SER A 49 -17.83 -13.41 10.61
CA SER A 49 -17.36 -12.26 11.38
C SER A 49 -16.33 -12.67 12.42
N HIS A 50 -15.53 -11.70 12.86
CA HIS A 50 -14.60 -11.83 13.96
C HIS A 50 -14.67 -10.57 14.83
N GLN A 51 -15.16 -10.74 16.06
CA GLN A 51 -15.30 -9.64 17.02
C GLN A 51 -13.94 -9.34 17.65
N ALA A 52 -13.36 -8.21 17.28
CA ALA A 52 -12.09 -7.72 17.80
C ALA A 52 -11.93 -6.23 17.41
N PRO A 53 -11.15 -5.44 18.14
CA PRO A 53 -10.82 -4.08 17.70
C PRO A 53 -10.21 -4.11 16.30
N ALA A 54 -10.82 -3.45 15.32
CA ALA A 54 -10.35 -3.43 13.93
C ALA A 54 -10.61 -2.06 13.29
N SER A 55 -9.72 -1.62 12.40
CA SER A 55 -9.93 -0.40 11.62
C SER A 55 -8.96 -0.31 10.45
N HIS A 56 -9.26 0.61 9.54
CA HIS A 56 -8.47 1.00 8.36
C HIS A 56 -8.39 -0.05 7.25
N ASP A 57 -7.90 -1.25 7.55
CA ASP A 57 -7.46 -2.21 6.53
C ASP A 57 -7.69 -3.67 6.97
N VAL A 58 -8.15 -4.50 6.04
CA VAL A 58 -8.36 -5.93 6.18
C VAL A 58 -8.27 -6.65 4.84
N ASP A 59 -7.51 -7.75 4.82
CA ASP A 59 -7.34 -8.61 3.66
C ASP A 59 -7.70 -10.06 3.99
N ARG A 60 -8.42 -10.73 3.08
CA ARG A 60 -8.49 -12.20 3.06
C ARG A 60 -7.28 -12.78 2.35
N LEU A 61 -6.42 -13.49 3.08
CA LEU A 61 -5.24 -14.15 2.55
C LEU A 61 -5.59 -15.43 1.76
N PRO A 62 -4.75 -15.87 0.79
CA PRO A 62 -4.97 -17.07 -0.03
C PRO A 62 -5.05 -18.37 0.77
N ASN A 63 -4.44 -18.44 1.96
CA ASN A 63 -4.58 -19.58 2.87
C ASN A 63 -5.93 -19.59 3.63
N GLY A 64 -6.79 -18.59 3.38
CA GLY A 64 -8.08 -18.41 4.03
C GLY A 64 -8.02 -17.60 5.33
N ASN A 65 -6.84 -17.25 5.85
CA ASN A 65 -6.72 -16.43 7.04
C ASN A 65 -7.10 -14.97 6.73
N THR A 66 -7.43 -14.20 7.76
CA THR A 66 -7.76 -12.78 7.64
C THR A 66 -6.70 -11.95 8.36
N LEU A 67 -6.02 -11.06 7.64
CA LEU A 67 -5.05 -10.09 8.17
C LEU A 67 -5.74 -8.74 8.33
N PHE A 68 -5.62 -8.08 9.48
CA PHE A 68 -6.29 -6.79 9.70
C PHE A 68 -5.53 -5.89 10.67
N ALA A 69 -5.78 -4.58 10.54
CA ALA A 69 -5.18 -3.53 11.35
C ALA A 69 -6.11 -3.03 12.46
N TRP A 70 -5.50 -2.38 13.47
CA TRP A 70 -6.17 -1.62 14.53
C TRP A 70 -5.42 -0.31 14.79
N GLY A 71 -5.56 0.62 13.85
CA GLY A 71 -4.87 1.92 13.91
C GLY A 71 -5.42 2.90 14.95
N TRP A 72 -6.67 2.74 15.39
CA TRP A 72 -7.32 3.68 16.31
C TRP A 72 -7.10 3.36 17.80
N GLY A 73 -6.44 2.25 18.12
CA GLY A 73 -6.23 1.79 19.49
C GLY A 73 -5.27 2.66 20.29
N SER A 74 -5.76 3.35 21.32
CA SER A 74 -4.89 4.01 22.30
C SER A 74 -4.29 3.05 23.33
N ASP A 75 -4.89 1.87 23.48
CA ASP A 75 -4.39 0.81 24.36
C ASP A 75 -3.23 0.08 23.69
N SER A 76 -2.00 0.34 24.17
CA SER A 76 -0.77 -0.29 23.69
C SER A 76 -0.59 -1.73 24.19
N THR A 77 -1.61 -2.35 24.77
CA THR A 77 -1.63 -3.80 25.04
C THR A 77 -2.31 -4.58 23.92
N VAL A 78 -3.05 -3.90 23.04
CA VAL A 78 -3.73 -4.52 21.90
C VAL A 78 -2.84 -4.42 20.66
N PRO A 79 -2.38 -5.56 20.07
CA PRO A 79 -1.57 -5.56 18.86
C PRO A 79 -2.26 -4.84 17.71
N GLU A 80 -1.53 -3.92 17.05
CA GLU A 80 -2.09 -3.14 15.96
C GLU A 80 -2.28 -3.95 14.67
N VAL A 81 -1.62 -5.10 14.53
CA VAL A 81 -1.80 -5.99 13.38
C VAL A 81 -2.00 -7.42 13.84
N ARG A 82 -3.02 -8.09 13.30
CA ARG A 82 -3.34 -9.48 13.64
C ARG A 82 -3.72 -10.28 12.40
N GLU A 83 -3.35 -11.54 12.40
CA GLU A 83 -3.82 -12.55 11.46
C GLU A 83 -4.62 -13.60 12.24
N VAL A 84 -5.83 -13.91 11.77
CA VAL A 84 -6.69 -14.95 12.35
C VAL A 84 -7.03 -16.02 11.33
N ASP A 85 -7.15 -17.26 11.78
CA ASP A 85 -7.71 -18.31 10.94
C ASP A 85 -9.24 -18.14 10.74
N ARG A 86 -9.84 -19.00 9.90
CA ARG A 86 -11.30 -18.97 9.64
C ARG A 86 -12.16 -19.16 10.90
N ARG A 87 -11.60 -19.72 11.97
CA ARG A 87 -12.28 -19.94 13.26
C ARG A 87 -12.06 -18.77 14.23
N GLY A 88 -11.30 -17.75 13.83
CA GLY A 88 -10.99 -16.58 14.65
C GLY A 88 -9.82 -16.78 15.62
N LYS A 89 -9.06 -17.89 15.51
CA LYS A 89 -7.86 -18.07 16.33
C LYS A 89 -6.76 -17.17 15.78
N VAL A 90 -6.16 -16.36 16.65
CA VAL A 90 -4.98 -15.55 16.30
C VAL A 90 -3.81 -16.50 16.00
N VAL A 91 -3.31 -16.44 14.77
CA VAL A 91 -2.16 -17.23 14.30
C VAL A 91 -0.90 -16.39 14.17
N TRP A 92 -1.05 -15.07 14.04
CA TRP A 92 0.06 -14.12 14.06
C TRP A 92 -0.42 -12.77 14.61
N LYS A 93 0.48 -12.04 15.26
CA LYS A 93 0.23 -10.68 15.77
C LYS A 93 1.53 -9.88 15.74
N TRP A 94 1.41 -8.58 15.59
CA TRP A 94 2.54 -7.67 15.66
C TRP A 94 2.15 -6.37 16.35
N HIS A 95 3.08 -5.85 17.14
CA HIS A 95 2.90 -4.66 17.94
C HIS A 95 4.07 -3.69 17.69
N ALA A 96 3.80 -2.50 17.17
CA ALA A 96 4.84 -1.55 16.81
C ALA A 96 5.69 -1.14 18.03
N ALA A 97 5.04 -1.00 19.20
CA ALA A 97 5.75 -0.69 20.44
C ALA A 97 6.76 -1.76 20.86
N ASP A 98 6.73 -3.01 20.38
CA ASP A 98 7.78 -3.98 20.71
C ASP A 98 9.10 -3.70 19.98
N HIS A 99 9.05 -2.92 18.89
CA HIS A 99 10.18 -2.71 17.98
C HIS A 99 10.61 -1.24 17.85
N LEU A 100 9.73 -0.29 18.15
CA LEU A 100 9.91 1.13 17.82
C LEU A 100 9.88 2.07 19.04
N LYS A 101 10.11 1.56 20.26
CA LYS A 101 10.05 2.36 21.51
C LYS A 101 10.93 3.61 21.50
N ASN A 102 12.07 3.53 20.82
CA ASN A 102 13.08 4.59 20.75
C ASN A 102 12.98 5.44 19.47
N GLU A 103 12.04 5.11 18.59
CA GLU A 103 11.87 5.82 17.32
C GLU A 103 11.05 7.09 17.52
N LYS A 104 11.38 8.13 16.76
CA LYS A 104 10.66 9.39 16.86
C LYS A 104 9.22 9.20 16.39
N ARG A 105 8.28 9.39 17.32
CA ARG A 105 6.86 9.41 17.03
C ARG A 105 6.39 10.83 16.80
N HIS A 106 5.78 11.07 15.65
CA HIS A 106 5.11 12.30 15.30
C HIS A 106 3.67 12.16 15.77
N LEU A 107 3.38 12.70 16.94
CA LEU A 107 2.10 12.56 17.65
C LEU A 107 0.96 13.13 16.79
N ASP A 108 0.38 12.28 15.96
CA ASP A 108 -0.95 12.48 15.43
C ASP A 108 -1.96 11.77 16.34
N LYS A 109 -3.18 12.25 16.33
CA LYS A 109 -4.26 11.70 17.15
C LYS A 109 -4.48 10.21 16.80
N GLU A 110 -4.96 9.44 17.79
CA GLU A 110 -5.40 8.03 17.66
C GLU A 110 -4.26 7.02 17.41
N GLY A 111 -4.18 5.94 18.20
CA GLY A 111 -3.19 4.87 17.95
C GLY A 111 -1.79 5.09 18.54
N TYR A 112 -1.09 4.02 18.92
CA TYR A 112 0.36 4.11 19.18
C TYR A 112 1.13 4.38 17.88
N SER A 113 1.03 3.49 16.89
CA SER A 113 1.62 3.67 15.56
C SER A 113 0.65 4.23 14.52
N HIS A 114 -0.65 4.11 14.79
CA HIS A 114 -1.71 4.35 13.82
C HIS A 114 -1.47 3.55 12.54
N ALA A 115 -1.29 2.22 12.70
CA ALA A 115 -1.20 1.29 11.58
C ALA A 115 -2.47 1.39 10.74
N ASN A 116 -2.33 1.90 9.52
CA ASN A 116 -3.47 2.24 8.66
C ASN A 116 -3.51 1.49 7.33
N SER A 117 -2.54 0.60 7.10
CA SER A 117 -2.59 -0.38 6.03
C SER A 117 -1.63 -1.52 6.33
N VAL A 118 -2.05 -2.74 6.01
CA VAL A 118 -1.34 -4.00 6.27
C VAL A 118 -1.51 -4.94 5.08
N VAL A 119 -0.42 -5.22 4.38
CA VAL A 119 -0.45 -6.09 3.19
C VAL A 119 0.51 -7.24 3.40
N ARG A 120 0.01 -8.48 3.32
CA ARG A 120 0.89 -9.65 3.25
C ARG A 120 1.58 -9.63 1.89
N LEU A 121 2.89 -9.78 1.88
CA LEU A 121 3.71 -9.82 0.67
C LEU A 121 3.94 -11.27 0.24
N ALA A 122 4.30 -11.45 -1.03
CA ALA A 122 4.58 -12.76 -1.62
C ALA A 122 5.67 -13.60 -0.90
N ASN A 123 6.61 -12.96 -0.19
CA ASN A 123 7.64 -13.64 0.60
C ASN A 123 7.15 -14.09 2.00
N GLY A 124 5.88 -13.83 2.34
CA GLY A 124 5.33 -14.11 3.65
C GLY A 124 5.53 -12.98 4.68
N ASN A 125 6.32 -11.95 4.38
CA ASN A 125 6.44 -10.75 5.23
C ASN A 125 5.21 -9.86 5.09
N THR A 126 5.01 -8.93 6.01
CA THR A 126 3.90 -7.98 6.00
C THR A 126 4.43 -6.56 5.83
N LEU A 127 3.97 -5.84 4.82
CA LEU A 127 4.17 -4.39 4.71
C LEU A 127 3.16 -3.69 5.62
N VAL A 128 3.63 -2.77 6.45
CA VAL A 128 2.79 -2.00 7.38
C VAL A 128 3.07 -0.51 7.20
N SER A 129 2.00 0.27 7.02
CA SER A 129 2.06 1.72 7.04
C SER A 129 1.85 2.26 8.45
N LEU A 130 2.86 2.95 8.99
CA LEU A 130 2.85 3.48 10.36
C LEU A 130 2.69 5.01 10.32
N ARG A 131 1.45 5.47 10.35
CA ARG A 131 1.13 6.89 10.14
C ARG A 131 1.77 7.82 11.16
N ASN A 132 1.87 7.41 12.44
CA ASN A 132 2.47 8.24 13.51
C ASN A 132 4.00 8.21 13.52
N PHE A 133 4.62 7.34 12.72
CA PHE A 133 6.08 7.26 12.56
C PHE A 133 6.55 7.79 11.21
N TYR A 134 5.62 8.23 10.34
CA TYR A 134 5.96 8.71 8.99
C TYR A 134 6.77 7.71 8.17
N MET A 135 6.45 6.42 8.35
CA MET A 135 7.31 5.33 7.92
C MET A 135 6.49 4.15 7.38
N LEU A 136 7.06 3.48 6.39
CA LEU A 136 6.65 2.13 6.00
C LEU A 136 7.65 1.11 6.54
N VAL A 137 7.17 -0.04 7.00
CA VAL A 137 8.02 -1.13 7.49
C VAL A 137 7.63 -2.44 6.84
N GLU A 138 8.62 -3.29 6.57
CA GLU A 138 8.39 -4.69 6.21
C GLU A 138 8.74 -5.57 7.42
N VAL A 139 7.78 -6.40 7.83
CA VAL A 139 7.84 -7.22 9.03
C VAL A 139 7.88 -8.70 8.62
N ALA A 140 8.92 -9.42 9.05
CA ALA A 140 9.02 -10.86 8.82
C ALA A 140 7.96 -11.64 9.62
N PRO A 141 7.64 -12.91 9.25
CA PRO A 141 6.78 -13.77 10.05
C PRO A 141 7.21 -13.91 11.51
N THR A 142 8.51 -13.76 11.81
CA THR A 142 9.05 -13.76 13.19
C THR A 142 8.68 -12.52 14.00
N GLY A 143 8.12 -11.49 13.37
CA GLY A 143 7.84 -10.17 13.96
C GLY A 143 8.97 -9.15 13.80
N ASN A 144 10.15 -9.56 13.33
CA ASN A 144 11.28 -8.66 13.14
C ASN A 144 11.04 -7.70 11.97
N ILE A 145 11.36 -6.42 12.16
CA ILE A 145 11.40 -5.45 11.06
C ILE A 145 12.65 -5.74 10.21
N VAL A 146 12.45 -6.07 8.94
CA VAL A 146 13.54 -6.41 8.01
C VAL A 146 13.79 -5.32 6.97
N TRP A 147 12.93 -4.32 6.86
CA TRP A 147 13.12 -3.12 6.05
C TRP A 147 12.31 -1.96 6.61
N LYS A 148 12.83 -0.74 6.46
CA LYS A 148 12.20 0.51 6.87
C LYS A 148 12.35 1.53 5.75
N LEU A 149 11.36 2.39 5.61
CA LEU A 149 11.43 3.57 4.76
C LEU A 149 10.92 4.80 5.50
N PRO A 150 11.80 5.48 6.25
CA PRO A 150 11.46 6.68 7.00
C PRO A 150 11.49 7.94 6.10
N ASP A 151 11.02 9.06 6.64
CA ASP A 151 11.34 10.44 6.22
C ASP A 151 10.92 10.89 4.80
N LEU A 152 10.17 10.07 4.05
CA LEU A 152 9.64 10.44 2.71
C LEU A 152 8.21 10.97 2.69
N PHE A 153 7.52 10.85 3.82
CA PHE A 153 6.09 11.10 3.95
C PHE A 153 5.82 11.90 5.20
N THR A 154 4.78 12.73 5.20
CA THR A 154 4.08 13.09 6.44
C THR A 154 2.74 12.38 6.36
N THR A 155 2.42 11.57 7.37
CA THR A 155 1.17 10.80 7.46
C THR A 155 0.90 9.95 6.21
N PRO A 156 1.72 8.92 5.93
CA PRO A 156 1.48 7.99 4.82
C PRO A 156 0.14 7.27 5.01
N HIS A 157 -0.44 6.86 3.90
CA HIS A 157 -1.70 6.14 3.86
C HIS A 157 -1.70 5.17 2.68
N ASP A 158 -2.20 3.96 2.93
CA ASP A 158 -2.59 3.00 1.90
C ASP A 158 -1.52 2.75 0.81
N PRO A 159 -0.30 2.32 1.21
CA PRO A 159 0.73 1.94 0.25
C PRO A 159 0.32 0.66 -0.50
N GLU A 160 0.46 0.70 -1.81
CA GLU A 160 0.23 -0.42 -2.71
C GLU A 160 1.54 -0.79 -3.41
N ILE A 161 1.89 -2.09 -3.41
CA ILE A 161 3.00 -2.59 -4.21
C ILE A 161 2.56 -2.68 -5.67
N LEU A 162 3.23 -1.89 -6.51
CA LEU A 162 3.02 -1.90 -7.94
C LEU A 162 3.68 -3.11 -8.60
N PRO A 163 3.22 -3.50 -9.81
CA PRO A 163 3.79 -4.61 -10.54
C PRO A 163 5.31 -4.48 -10.72
N ASN A 164 5.81 -3.28 -10.99
CA ASN A 164 7.24 -2.99 -11.14
C ASN A 164 8.01 -2.93 -9.79
N GLY A 165 7.44 -3.45 -8.69
CA GLY A 165 8.01 -3.45 -7.34
C GLY A 165 8.22 -2.08 -6.70
N ASN A 166 7.77 -0.99 -7.33
CA ASN A 166 7.65 0.29 -6.66
C ASN A 166 6.43 0.29 -5.74
N ILE A 167 6.32 1.34 -4.93
CA ILE A 167 5.24 1.52 -3.98
C ILE A 167 4.45 2.75 -4.43
N LEU A 168 3.15 2.61 -4.69
CA LEU A 168 2.23 3.74 -4.80
C LEU A 168 1.75 4.07 -3.40
N VAL A 169 1.87 5.33 -2.97
CA VAL A 169 1.46 5.73 -1.61
C VAL A 169 0.97 7.15 -1.63
N ASN A 170 -0.09 7.43 -0.86
CA ASN A 170 -0.55 8.79 -0.64
C ASN A 170 -0.12 9.34 0.72
N THR A 171 0.11 10.64 0.78
CA THR A 171 0.48 11.37 2.02
C THR A 171 -0.54 12.46 2.29
N ARG A 172 -0.89 12.72 3.56
CA ARG A 172 -1.78 13.85 3.90
C ARG A 172 -1.04 15.16 4.16
N GLY A 173 0.29 15.13 4.35
CA GLY A 173 1.11 16.33 4.54
C GLY A 173 2.40 16.34 3.68
N PRO A 174 2.52 17.19 2.66
CA PRO A 174 1.42 17.71 1.85
C PRO A 174 0.59 16.59 1.18
N GLN A 175 -0.59 16.94 0.67
CA GLN A 175 -1.45 16.03 -0.09
C GLN A 175 -0.80 15.65 -1.42
N VAL A 176 -0.28 14.43 -1.52
CA VAL A 176 0.43 13.93 -2.72
C VAL A 176 0.18 12.43 -2.86
N ILE A 177 -0.03 11.96 -4.09
CA ILE A 177 0.10 10.54 -4.44
C ILE A 177 1.45 10.35 -5.11
N LYS A 178 2.29 9.44 -4.62
CA LYS A 178 3.65 9.22 -5.09
C LYS A 178 3.83 7.77 -5.50
N GLU A 179 4.54 7.54 -6.60
CA GLU A 179 5.21 6.25 -6.79
C GLU A 179 6.67 6.42 -6.38
N ILE A 180 7.11 5.53 -5.51
CA ILE A 180 8.45 5.53 -4.95
C ILE A 180 9.09 4.16 -5.17
N THR A 181 10.39 4.15 -5.32
CA THR A 181 11.15 2.90 -5.29
C THR A 181 11.30 2.37 -3.86
N PRO A 182 11.64 1.08 -3.69
CA PRO A 182 12.03 0.55 -2.37
C PRO A 182 13.26 1.24 -1.75
N ALA A 183 14.06 1.94 -2.55
CA ALA A 183 15.18 2.76 -2.09
C ALA A 183 14.77 4.18 -1.69
N GLY A 184 13.48 4.53 -1.82
CA GLY A 184 12.96 5.83 -1.40
C GLY A 184 13.00 6.95 -2.43
N LYS A 185 13.41 6.66 -3.67
CA LYS A 185 13.34 7.65 -4.75
C LYS A 185 11.92 7.81 -5.24
N ILE A 186 11.40 9.04 -5.24
CA ILE A 186 10.16 9.42 -5.92
C ILE A 186 10.41 9.39 -7.43
N VAL A 187 9.65 8.58 -8.16
CA VAL A 187 9.77 8.43 -9.63
C VAL A 187 8.56 8.95 -10.39
N TRP A 188 7.45 9.15 -9.69
CA TRP A 188 6.28 9.84 -10.18
C TRP A 188 5.51 10.43 -9.01
N GLN A 189 4.82 11.55 -9.24
CA GLN A 189 3.95 12.16 -8.23
C GLN A 189 2.78 12.87 -8.89
N TYR A 190 1.67 12.93 -8.18
CA TYR A 190 0.51 13.74 -8.49
C TYR A 190 0.13 14.57 -7.26
N ARG A 191 0.06 15.89 -7.47
CA ARG A 191 -0.45 16.83 -6.48
C ARG A 191 -1.84 17.27 -6.94
N PRO A 192 -2.91 16.82 -6.30
CA PRO A 192 -4.23 17.28 -6.67
C PRO A 192 -4.40 18.77 -6.31
N ASN A 193 -5.32 19.45 -7.00
CA ASN A 193 -5.68 20.84 -6.66
C ASN A 193 -6.30 20.85 -5.24
N PRO A 194 -5.73 21.59 -4.27
CA PRO A 194 -6.26 21.66 -2.90
C PRO A 194 -7.66 22.30 -2.81
N GLU A 195 -8.09 23.07 -3.81
CA GLU A 195 -9.46 23.60 -3.88
C GLU A 195 -10.48 22.53 -4.24
N ASP A 196 -10.05 21.46 -4.92
CA ASP A 196 -10.93 20.39 -5.38
C ASP A 196 -10.82 19.13 -4.51
N VAL A 197 -9.62 18.77 -4.07
CA VAL A 197 -9.34 17.54 -3.30
C VAL A 197 -8.92 17.89 -1.88
N ASN A 198 -9.63 17.28 -0.92
CA ASN A 198 -9.33 17.37 0.49
C ASN A 198 -8.34 16.25 0.88
N VAL A 199 -8.68 15.43 1.87
CA VAL A 199 -7.86 14.30 2.31
C VAL A 199 -8.07 13.06 1.42
N VAL A 200 -7.00 12.62 0.73
CA VAL A 200 -6.95 11.29 0.10
C VAL A 200 -6.70 10.22 1.16
N ARG A 201 -7.46 9.13 1.09
CA ARG A 201 -7.41 7.99 2.02
C ARG A 201 -7.09 6.66 1.35
N TYR A 202 -7.24 6.59 0.04
CA TYR A 202 -7.03 5.35 -0.69
C TYR A 202 -6.51 5.66 -2.08
N ASN A 203 -5.58 4.84 -2.56
CA ASN A 203 -5.15 4.82 -3.95
C ASN A 203 -5.07 3.39 -4.46
N HIS A 204 -5.42 3.20 -5.73
CA HIS A 204 -5.32 1.90 -6.36
C HIS A 204 -4.90 2.02 -7.82
N TRP A 205 -3.86 1.27 -8.17
CA TRP A 205 -3.39 1.09 -9.52
C TRP A 205 -4.34 0.17 -10.29
N LEU A 206 -4.92 0.70 -11.37
CA LEU A 206 -5.84 -0.03 -12.20
C LEU A 206 -5.12 -0.78 -13.33
N PRO A 207 -5.66 -1.92 -13.82
CA PRO A 207 -5.06 -2.68 -14.91
C PRO A 207 -4.88 -1.90 -16.22
N ASN A 208 -5.61 -0.80 -16.43
CA ASN A 208 -5.43 0.08 -17.59
C ASN A 208 -4.27 1.10 -17.43
N GLY A 209 -3.57 1.09 -16.30
CA GLY A 209 -2.48 2.03 -15.98
C GLY A 209 -2.95 3.35 -15.34
N ASN A 210 -4.25 3.49 -15.07
CA ASN A 210 -4.80 4.63 -14.34
C ASN A 210 -4.67 4.42 -12.83
N ILE A 211 -4.85 5.50 -12.07
CA ILE A 211 -4.97 5.45 -10.61
C ILE A 211 -6.38 5.86 -10.23
N LEU A 212 -7.08 4.98 -9.52
CA LEU A 212 -8.26 5.34 -8.75
C LEU A 212 -7.80 5.88 -7.40
N PHE A 213 -8.39 6.96 -6.91
CA PHE A 213 -8.19 7.37 -5.53
C PHE A 213 -9.49 7.86 -4.89
N VAL A 214 -9.61 7.61 -3.59
CA VAL A 214 -10.74 8.08 -2.78
C VAL A 214 -10.26 9.23 -1.92
N GLU A 215 -10.92 10.37 -2.08
CA GLU A 215 -10.85 11.46 -1.13
C GLU A 215 -12.14 11.50 -0.30
N ARG A 216 -12.14 12.29 0.77
CA ARG A 216 -13.25 12.42 1.72
C ARG A 216 -14.64 12.54 1.07
N THR A 217 -14.78 13.26 -0.04
CA THR A 217 -16.08 13.61 -0.63
C THR A 217 -16.36 13.00 -2.00
N LYS A 218 -15.37 12.36 -2.62
CA LYS A 218 -15.46 11.91 -4.01
C LYS A 218 -14.44 10.81 -4.31
N ILE A 219 -14.71 10.07 -5.37
CA ILE A 219 -13.79 9.12 -5.98
C ILE A 219 -13.33 9.69 -7.31
N MET A 220 -12.04 9.57 -7.63
CA MET A 220 -11.43 10.13 -8.83
C MET A 220 -10.61 9.05 -9.53
N GLU A 221 -10.57 9.09 -10.85
CA GLU A 221 -9.64 8.31 -11.68
C GLU A 221 -8.77 9.27 -12.49
N ILE A 222 -7.47 9.05 -12.42
CA ILE A 222 -6.48 9.81 -13.20
C ILE A 222 -5.67 8.90 -14.10
N THR A 223 -5.30 9.40 -15.27
CA THR A 223 -4.32 8.74 -16.14
C THR A 223 -2.92 8.83 -15.55
N ASN A 224 -2.01 8.03 -16.08
CA ASN A 224 -0.59 8.14 -15.77
C ASN A 224 0.00 9.54 -16.10
N GLN A 225 -0.61 10.24 -17.07
CA GLN A 225 -0.29 11.60 -17.48
C GLN A 225 -0.91 12.67 -16.57
N ARG A 226 -1.58 12.26 -15.48
CA ARG A 226 -2.17 13.12 -14.43
C ARG A 226 -3.46 13.82 -14.85
N GLU A 227 -4.14 13.30 -15.88
CA GLU A 227 -5.41 13.83 -16.36
C GLU A 227 -6.56 13.15 -15.63
N VAL A 228 -7.52 13.93 -15.13
CA VAL A 228 -8.74 13.38 -14.54
C VAL A 228 -9.64 12.89 -15.67
N VAL A 229 -9.94 11.59 -15.70
CA VAL A 229 -10.77 10.96 -16.73
C VAL A 229 -12.14 10.52 -16.21
N TRP A 230 -12.28 10.40 -14.89
CA TRP A 230 -13.54 10.07 -14.26
C TRP A 230 -13.60 10.59 -12.83
N GLN A 231 -14.81 10.94 -12.38
CA GLN A 231 -15.08 11.30 -10.99
C GLN A 231 -16.49 10.91 -10.57
N LEU A 232 -16.68 10.66 -9.28
CA LEU A 232 -17.97 10.39 -8.66
C LEU A 232 -18.11 11.15 -7.34
N ARG A 233 -19.18 11.93 -7.23
CA ARG A 233 -19.66 12.52 -5.97
C ARG A 233 -21.00 11.89 -5.60
N LEU A 234 -21.14 11.43 -4.36
CA LEU A 234 -22.41 10.91 -3.85
C LEU A 234 -23.27 12.07 -3.32
N LYS A 235 -24.56 12.04 -3.63
CA LYS A 235 -25.52 13.02 -3.10
C LYS A 235 -25.50 12.97 -1.56
N GLY A 236 -25.34 14.12 -0.91
CA GLY A 236 -25.27 14.24 0.55
C GLY A 236 -23.86 14.12 1.15
N ILE A 237 -22.86 13.74 0.34
CA ILE A 237 -21.44 13.73 0.74
C ILE A 237 -20.73 14.86 -0.01
N GLY A 238 -20.53 15.98 0.66
CA GLY A 238 -19.86 17.17 0.14
C GLY A 238 -18.84 17.74 1.12
N PRO A 239 -18.22 18.89 0.80
CA PRO A 239 -17.22 19.54 1.66
C PRO A 239 -17.68 19.74 3.10
N ASP A 240 -18.96 20.09 3.27
CA ASP A 240 -19.60 20.36 4.57
C ASP A 240 -20.07 19.09 5.31
N SER A 241 -19.91 17.89 4.73
CA SER A 241 -20.36 16.63 5.33
C SER A 241 -19.41 16.17 6.43
N HIS A 242 -19.63 16.61 7.68
CA HIS A 242 -18.77 16.26 8.82
C HIS A 242 -18.96 14.84 9.37
N ARG A 243 -20.08 14.18 9.06
CA ARG A 243 -20.43 12.85 9.59
C ARG A 243 -20.51 11.74 8.54
N GLN A 244 -20.34 12.09 7.27
CA GLN A 244 -20.36 11.15 6.15
C GLN A 244 -19.19 11.46 5.25
N TRP A 245 -18.35 10.46 5.00
CA TRP A 245 -17.20 10.58 4.11
C TRP A 245 -16.93 9.24 3.45
N LEU A 246 -16.25 9.28 2.31
CA LEU A 246 -15.72 8.10 1.66
C LEU A 246 -14.37 7.75 2.28
N TYR A 247 -14.12 6.45 2.45
CA TYR A 247 -12.92 5.95 3.12
C TYR A 247 -12.03 5.16 2.16
N LYS A 248 -12.56 4.07 1.58
CA LYS A 248 -11.91 3.18 0.62
C LYS A 248 -12.90 2.87 -0.51
N GLY A 249 -12.42 2.37 -1.64
CA GLY A 249 -13.26 2.09 -2.80
C GLY A 249 -12.71 0.95 -3.63
N GLU A 250 -13.57 0.01 -3.98
CA GLU A 250 -13.19 -1.22 -4.66
C GLU A 250 -13.87 -1.31 -6.04
N ARG A 251 -13.13 -1.73 -7.07
CA ARG A 251 -13.69 -1.96 -8.40
C ARG A 251 -14.12 -3.40 -8.56
N ILE A 252 -15.43 -3.62 -8.58
CA ILE A 252 -16.01 -4.93 -8.83
C ILE A 252 -16.34 -5.06 -10.33
N PRO A 253 -15.70 -5.99 -11.07
CA PRO A 253 -16.05 -6.28 -12.46
C PRO A 253 -17.49 -6.79 -12.58
N VAL A 254 -18.25 -6.25 -13.52
CA VAL A 254 -19.58 -6.77 -13.85
C VAL A 254 -19.45 -7.81 -14.97
N GLY A 255 -19.87 -9.05 -14.70
CA GLY A 255 -20.01 -10.09 -15.74
C GLY A 255 -18.71 -10.76 -16.22
N ARG A 256 -17.55 -10.53 -15.58
CA ARG A 256 -16.32 -11.28 -15.83
C ARG A 256 -15.99 -12.18 -14.64
N LYS A 257 -15.54 -13.41 -14.91
CA LYS A 257 -14.93 -14.25 -13.88
C LYS A 257 -13.66 -13.54 -13.37
N PRO A 258 -13.47 -13.46 -12.05
CA PRO A 258 -12.30 -12.82 -11.48
C PRO A 258 -11.02 -13.55 -11.89
N VAL A 259 -10.02 -12.78 -12.31
CA VAL A 259 -8.64 -13.25 -12.37
C VAL A 259 -8.08 -13.07 -10.96
N PRO A 260 -7.47 -14.08 -10.33
CA PRO A 260 -6.94 -13.94 -8.98
C PRO A 260 -5.78 -12.93 -8.97
N VAL A 261 -6.05 -11.70 -8.54
CA VAL A 261 -5.04 -10.63 -8.40
C VAL A 261 -4.12 -10.81 -7.18
N HIS A 262 -4.41 -11.79 -6.31
CA HIS A 262 -3.70 -11.99 -5.05
C HIS A 262 -3.14 -13.40 -4.86
N ALA A 263 -2.91 -14.16 -5.94
CA ALA A 263 -2.05 -15.34 -5.81
C ALA A 263 -0.65 -14.84 -5.41
N PHE A 264 -0.33 -14.89 -4.11
CA PHE A 264 1.00 -14.59 -3.61
C PHE A 264 1.98 -15.41 -4.44
N ALA A 265 2.78 -14.73 -5.26
CA ALA A 265 3.81 -15.38 -6.03
C ALA A 265 4.68 -16.21 -5.08
N ALA A 266 5.14 -17.37 -5.52
CA ALA A 266 6.08 -18.17 -4.76
C ALA A 266 7.25 -17.30 -4.25
N PRO A 267 7.82 -17.62 -3.07
CA PRO A 267 8.97 -16.89 -2.55
C PRO A 267 10.07 -16.78 -3.60
N SER A 268 10.82 -15.68 -3.56
CA SER A 268 11.88 -15.44 -4.53
C SER A 268 12.89 -16.58 -4.56
N GLU A 269 13.59 -16.78 -5.68
CA GLU A 269 14.63 -17.81 -5.72
C GLU A 269 15.71 -17.51 -4.65
N THR A 270 16.03 -16.24 -4.48
CA THR A 270 16.97 -15.78 -3.46
C THR A 270 16.47 -16.11 -2.05
N LEU A 271 15.18 -15.92 -1.75
CA LEU A 271 14.60 -16.24 -0.46
C LEU A 271 14.47 -17.75 -0.24
N ALA A 272 14.08 -18.50 -1.26
CA ALA A 272 13.97 -19.95 -1.20
C ALA A 272 15.34 -20.59 -0.90
N LYS A 273 16.42 -20.08 -1.51
CA LYS A 273 17.79 -20.56 -1.29
C LYS A 273 18.38 -20.13 0.06
N SER A 274 17.83 -19.12 0.73
CA SER A 274 18.37 -18.63 2.01
C SER A 274 18.03 -19.51 3.21
N GLY A 275 17.03 -20.39 3.08
CA GLY A 275 16.59 -21.27 4.16
C GLY A 275 16.14 -20.52 5.42
N GLY A 276 15.69 -19.27 5.29
CA GLY A 276 15.25 -18.44 6.42
C GLY A 276 16.39 -17.70 7.15
N ARG A 277 17.64 -17.76 6.65
CA ARG A 277 18.73 -16.91 7.14
C ARG A 277 18.44 -15.44 6.80
N VAL A 278 18.89 -14.53 7.68
CA VAL A 278 18.95 -13.09 7.40
C VAL A 278 19.78 -12.83 6.13
N LEU A 279 19.16 -12.18 5.15
CA LEU A 279 19.78 -11.86 3.88
C LEU A 279 20.82 -10.74 4.04
N SER A 280 21.95 -10.86 3.32
CA SER A 280 22.93 -9.78 3.16
C SER A 280 22.32 -8.58 2.42
N SER A 281 22.99 -7.42 2.44
CA SER A 281 22.53 -6.24 1.69
C SER A 281 22.36 -6.53 0.19
N GLU A 282 23.27 -7.27 -0.42
CA GLU A 282 23.20 -7.67 -1.83
C GLU A 282 22.05 -8.66 -2.09
N GLU A 283 21.91 -9.65 -1.20
CA GLU A 283 20.82 -10.63 -1.28
C GLU A 283 19.44 -9.96 -1.13
N ARG A 284 19.31 -8.92 -0.29
CA ARG A 284 18.08 -8.12 -0.14
C ARG A 284 17.75 -7.33 -1.41
N VAL A 285 18.74 -6.70 -2.04
CA VAL A 285 18.55 -5.98 -3.30
C VAL A 285 18.10 -6.95 -4.40
N LYS A 286 18.75 -8.11 -4.50
CA LYS A 286 18.38 -9.13 -5.48
C LYS A 286 16.97 -9.67 -5.22
N GLU A 287 16.63 -9.97 -3.98
CA GLU A 287 15.30 -10.45 -3.59
C GLU A 287 14.20 -9.44 -3.95
N GLN A 288 14.42 -8.15 -3.70
CA GLN A 288 13.51 -7.08 -4.09
C GLN A 288 13.37 -6.96 -5.61
N ALA A 289 14.47 -7.10 -6.36
CA ALA A 289 14.45 -7.05 -7.81
C ALA A 289 13.71 -8.25 -8.44
N GLU A 290 13.93 -9.46 -7.92
CA GLU A 290 13.21 -10.67 -8.34
C GLU A 290 11.71 -10.57 -8.04
N ARG A 291 11.32 -9.95 -6.91
CA ARG A 291 9.92 -9.68 -6.57
C ARG A 291 9.27 -8.70 -7.52
N ALA A 292 9.96 -7.60 -7.80
CA ALA A 292 9.50 -6.59 -8.75
C ALA A 292 9.28 -7.22 -10.14
N ALA A 293 10.19 -8.08 -10.60
CA ALA A 293 10.02 -8.80 -11.86
C ALA A 293 8.78 -9.71 -11.88
N ARG A 294 8.59 -10.52 -10.84
CA ARG A 294 7.44 -11.44 -10.75
C ARG A 294 6.10 -10.71 -10.59
N GLY A 295 6.06 -9.66 -9.79
CA GLY A 295 4.86 -8.82 -9.65
C GLY A 295 4.46 -8.21 -11.00
N MET A 296 5.46 -7.85 -11.81
CA MET A 296 5.24 -7.29 -13.12
C MET A 296 4.61 -8.31 -14.07
N LEU A 297 5.16 -9.53 -14.12
CA LEU A 297 4.58 -10.63 -14.90
C LEU A 297 3.16 -10.97 -14.44
N THR A 298 2.96 -11.19 -13.14
CA THR A 298 1.65 -11.61 -12.59
C THR A 298 0.50 -10.67 -12.98
N GLN A 299 0.78 -9.39 -13.18
CA GLN A 299 -0.24 -8.40 -13.50
C GLN A 299 -0.32 -8.02 -14.98
N MET A 300 0.77 -8.17 -15.74
CA MET A 300 0.84 -7.69 -17.12
C MET A 300 0.84 -8.83 -18.14
N ASP A 301 1.34 -10.02 -17.80
CA ASP A 301 1.28 -11.22 -18.64
C ASP A 301 -0.18 -11.70 -18.73
N SER A 302 -0.90 -11.13 -19.70
CA SER A 302 -2.35 -11.28 -19.82
C SER A 302 -2.71 -12.60 -20.49
N ASN A 303 -1.81 -13.12 -21.33
CA ASN A 303 -1.98 -14.37 -22.05
C ASN A 303 -1.38 -15.60 -21.30
N GLY A 304 -0.58 -15.39 -20.27
CA GLY A 304 0.04 -16.42 -19.43
C GLY A 304 1.22 -17.13 -20.09
N ASP A 305 1.91 -16.48 -21.04
CA ASP A 305 3.03 -17.09 -21.79
C ASP A 305 4.39 -16.97 -21.08
N GLY A 306 4.43 -16.32 -19.91
CA GLY A 306 5.61 -16.13 -19.08
C GLY A 306 6.47 -14.93 -19.47
N ARG A 307 6.01 -14.09 -20.39
CA ARG A 307 6.65 -12.84 -20.82
C ARG A 307 5.59 -11.74 -20.97
N ILE A 308 6.02 -10.49 -21.13
CA ILE A 308 5.12 -9.36 -21.30
C ILE A 308 5.37 -8.74 -22.67
N ALA A 309 4.37 -8.79 -23.54
CA ALA A 309 4.41 -8.14 -24.83
C ALA A 309 4.21 -6.61 -24.71
N ARG A 310 4.55 -5.88 -25.77
CA ARG A 310 4.49 -4.40 -25.78
C ARG A 310 3.07 -3.85 -25.59
N ASP A 311 2.05 -4.55 -26.07
CA ASP A 311 0.64 -4.20 -25.92
C ASP A 311 0.08 -4.54 -24.54
N GLU A 312 0.66 -5.54 -23.89
CA GLU A 312 0.37 -5.94 -22.50
C GLU A 312 0.99 -4.98 -21.48
N PHE A 313 2.15 -4.40 -21.80
CA PHE A 313 2.88 -3.55 -20.87
C PHE A 313 2.11 -2.26 -20.51
N LYS A 314 1.82 -2.09 -19.22
CA LYS A 314 1.17 -0.88 -18.65
C LYS A 314 2.09 -0.11 -17.70
N GLY A 315 3.38 -0.44 -17.65
CA GLY A 315 4.34 0.19 -16.75
C GLY A 315 4.67 1.63 -17.13
N ARG A 316 5.22 2.37 -16.17
CA ARG A 316 5.66 3.78 -16.38
C ARG A 316 7.05 3.93 -16.98
N ALA A 317 7.88 2.90 -16.89
CA ALA A 317 9.22 2.91 -17.47
C ALA A 317 9.12 2.71 -19.00
N PRO A 318 10.04 3.24 -19.82
CA PRO A 318 10.08 2.89 -21.23
C PRO A 318 10.23 1.38 -21.40
N PHE A 319 9.44 0.77 -22.29
CA PHE A 319 9.45 -0.67 -22.53
C PHE A 319 10.86 -1.15 -22.91
N GLU A 320 11.50 -0.42 -23.82
CA GLU A 320 12.86 -0.66 -24.34
C GLU A 320 13.95 -0.48 -23.29
N SER A 321 13.63 0.10 -22.12
CA SER A 321 14.58 0.17 -21.00
C SER A 321 14.61 -1.12 -20.18
N ILE A 322 13.60 -1.98 -20.36
CA ILE A 322 13.44 -3.24 -19.66
C ILE A 322 13.74 -4.41 -20.61
N ASP A 323 13.14 -4.41 -21.81
CA ASP A 323 13.45 -5.32 -22.92
C ASP A 323 14.92 -5.12 -23.32
N GLY A 324 15.77 -6.02 -22.83
CA GLY A 324 17.21 -5.86 -22.82
C GLY A 324 17.88 -6.46 -24.04
N ASP A 325 17.27 -7.49 -24.62
CA ASP A 325 17.73 -8.11 -25.87
C ASP A 325 17.01 -7.56 -27.11
N GLY A 326 15.93 -6.80 -26.94
CA GLY A 326 15.19 -6.14 -28.01
C GLY A 326 14.29 -7.08 -28.79
N ASP A 327 13.91 -8.23 -28.20
CA ASP A 327 13.04 -9.22 -28.86
C ASP A 327 11.55 -8.82 -28.87
N GLY A 328 11.20 -7.70 -28.23
CA GLY A 328 9.84 -7.18 -28.14
C GLY A 328 9.03 -7.75 -26.98
N PHE A 329 9.65 -8.53 -26.10
CA PHE A 329 9.07 -9.11 -24.90
C PHE A 329 9.89 -8.74 -23.67
N ILE A 330 9.24 -8.65 -22.51
CA ILE A 330 9.93 -8.53 -21.23
C ILE A 330 9.83 -9.85 -20.48
N THR A 331 10.98 -10.49 -20.28
CA THR A 331 11.09 -11.68 -19.44
C THR A 331 11.27 -11.34 -17.95
N ALA A 332 11.06 -12.33 -17.07
CA ALA A 332 11.37 -12.21 -15.64
C ALA A 332 12.82 -11.78 -15.40
N LYS A 333 13.76 -12.31 -16.20
CA LYS A 333 15.18 -12.04 -16.04
C LYS A 333 15.52 -10.61 -16.40
N GLU A 334 14.94 -10.10 -17.47
CA GLU A 334 15.15 -8.73 -17.91
C GLU A 334 14.55 -7.72 -16.94
N ALA A 335 13.32 -7.97 -16.47
CA ALA A 335 12.72 -7.17 -15.42
C ALA A 335 13.58 -7.19 -14.13
N GLU A 336 14.09 -8.36 -13.71
CA GLU A 336 14.98 -8.47 -12.55
C GLU A 336 16.24 -7.61 -12.73
N VAL A 337 16.91 -7.73 -13.90
CA VAL A 337 18.12 -6.96 -14.22
C VAL A 337 17.83 -5.46 -14.25
N PHE A 338 16.70 -5.05 -14.83
CA PHE A 338 16.24 -3.66 -14.83
C PHE A 338 16.06 -3.13 -13.39
N HIS A 339 15.38 -3.89 -12.52
CA HIS A 339 15.16 -3.51 -11.14
C HIS A 339 16.46 -3.44 -10.34
N MET A 340 17.38 -4.41 -10.51
CA MET A 340 18.70 -4.37 -9.88
C MET A 340 19.50 -3.13 -10.30
N LYS A 341 19.61 -2.86 -11.61
CA LYS A 341 20.33 -1.67 -12.13
C LYS A 341 19.72 -0.38 -11.58
N ARG A 342 18.39 -0.33 -11.51
CA ARG A 342 17.65 0.82 -11.01
C ARG A 342 17.89 1.05 -9.52
N MET A 343 17.97 -0.01 -8.71
CA MET A 343 18.28 0.07 -7.27
C MET A 343 19.75 0.45 -7.03
N ALA A 344 20.70 -0.14 -7.77
CA ALA A 344 22.13 0.16 -7.63
C ALA A 344 22.46 1.63 -7.95
N ARG A 345 21.85 2.20 -9.00
CA ARG A 345 22.00 3.62 -9.35
C ARG A 345 21.44 4.58 -8.30
N GLN A 346 20.61 4.10 -7.38
CA GLN A 346 19.96 4.92 -6.35
C GLN A 346 20.68 4.84 -5.00
N GLY A 347 21.34 3.71 -4.69
CA GLY A 347 22.18 3.58 -3.50
C GLY A 347 23.46 4.43 -3.50
N GLY A 348 23.99 4.77 -4.68
CA GLY A 348 25.23 5.56 -4.82
C GLY A 348 25.10 7.07 -4.59
N ARG A 349 23.89 7.63 -4.53
CA ARG A 349 23.67 9.09 -4.37
C ARG A 349 23.40 9.55 -2.93
N GLY A 350 23.38 8.62 -1.97
CA GLY A 350 23.11 8.93 -0.55
C GLY A 350 24.36 9.05 0.34
N ALA A 351 25.56 8.91 -0.22
CA ALA A 351 26.81 8.83 0.56
C ALA A 351 27.79 10.01 0.37
N GLU A 352 27.49 10.97 -0.52
CA GLU A 352 28.27 12.22 -0.61
C GLU A 352 27.50 13.32 0.11
N GLY A 353 27.90 13.51 1.38
CA GLY A 353 27.42 14.59 2.23
C GLY A 353 27.63 15.94 1.58
N ASP A 354 26.58 16.75 1.69
CA ASP A 354 26.50 18.17 1.38
C ASP A 354 27.52 18.94 2.25
N GLY A 355 28.78 18.97 1.80
CA GLY A 355 29.83 19.84 2.28
C GLY A 355 29.70 21.23 1.66
N GLY A 356 28.55 21.88 1.87
CA GLY A 356 28.31 23.24 1.44
C GLY A 356 29.05 24.24 2.33
N GLU A 357 30.13 24.82 1.80
CA GLU A 357 30.90 25.93 2.37
C GLU A 357 30.00 27.00 3.02
N GLN A 358 30.14 27.17 4.33
CA GLN A 358 29.74 28.39 5.03
C GLN A 358 30.60 29.55 4.51
N ARG A 359 30.05 30.35 3.61
CA ARG A 359 30.59 31.69 3.34
C ARG A 359 30.19 32.62 4.47
N ASP A 360 31.16 32.83 5.35
CA ASP A 360 31.23 33.91 6.32
C ASP A 360 30.87 35.26 5.67
N ARG A 361 29.81 35.91 6.17
CA ARG A 361 29.62 37.36 5.99
C ARG A 361 29.91 38.04 7.31
N GLY A 362 31.19 38.21 7.60
CA GLY A 362 31.69 39.15 8.60
C GLY A 362 31.51 40.59 8.10
N GLY A 363 30.44 41.25 8.53
CA GLY A 363 30.23 42.69 8.36
C GLY A 363 30.67 43.45 9.60
N GLY A 364 31.97 43.65 9.79
CA GLY A 364 32.53 44.60 10.76
C GLY A 364 32.61 46.01 10.14
N GLY A 365 31.95 46.99 10.77
CA GLY A 365 31.80 48.34 10.24
C GLY A 365 32.96 49.31 10.51
N ARG A 366 32.75 50.58 10.11
CA ARG A 366 33.04 51.83 10.87
C ARG A 366 32.94 53.07 9.96
N GLY A 367 32.17 54.06 10.43
CA GLY A 367 32.54 55.48 10.55
C GLY A 367 32.64 56.35 9.29
N ARG A 368 31.78 57.36 9.19
CA ARG A 368 32.04 58.71 9.72
C ARG A 368 30.76 59.52 9.78
#